data_AF-A0A368FA42-F1
#
_entry.id   AF-A0A368FA42-F1
#
_cell.length_a   1.000
_cell.length_b   1.000
_cell.length_c   1.000
_cell.angle_alpha   90.00
_cell.angle_beta   90.00
_cell.angle_gamma   90.00
#
_symmetry.space_group_name_H-M   'P 1'
#
loop_
_entity.id
_entity.type
_entity.pdbx_description
1 polymer ?
#
loop_
_entity_poly.entity_id
_entity_poly.type
_entity_poly.pdbx_seq_one_letter_code
_entity_poly.pdbx_strand_id
1 'polypeptide(L)'
;MKEEDDLEMNNIDGCDYAHNCPLTQGPLTLDLPLDLTQFSAIINILASYRPYEFEIRMFNWNKGNTKHEEIACVMAQVELI
;
A
#
# COMPACT_ATOMS: atom_id res chain seq x y z
N MET A 1 -15.25 -18.82 -6.32
CA MET A 1 -15.22 -17.68 -5.38
C MET A 1 -13.77 -17.47 -4.95
N LYS A 2 -13.00 -16.76 -5.78
CA LYS A 2 -11.61 -16.34 -5.57
C LYS A 2 -11.35 -15.15 -6.50
N GLU A 3 -12.12 -14.08 -6.32
CA GLU A 3 -12.09 -12.89 -7.18
C GLU A 3 -11.86 -11.59 -6.38
N GLU A 4 -11.45 -11.69 -5.11
CA GLU A 4 -11.17 -10.52 -4.26
C GLU A 4 -9.66 -10.36 -3.90
N ASP A 5 -8.81 -11.34 -4.19
CA ASP A 5 -7.39 -11.34 -3.76
C ASP A 5 -6.41 -10.74 -4.81
N ASP A 6 -6.88 -10.32 -6.00
CA ASP A 6 -5.99 -9.87 -7.09
C ASP A 6 -5.53 -8.40 -6.97
N LEU A 7 -6.02 -7.63 -5.98
CA LEU A 7 -5.68 -6.20 -5.79
C LEU A 7 -4.84 -5.91 -4.53
N GLU A 8 -4.35 -6.94 -3.84
CA GLU A 8 -3.36 -6.74 -2.79
C GLU A 8 -1.96 -6.63 -3.40
N MET A 9 -1.37 -5.43 -3.41
CA MET A 9 0.08 -5.25 -3.55
C MET A 9 0.78 -5.79 -2.31
N ASN A 10 0.84 -7.11 -2.19
CA ASN A 10 1.57 -7.79 -1.14
C ASN A 10 3.07 -7.72 -1.45
N ASN A 11 3.88 -7.54 -0.40
CA ASN A 11 5.34 -7.66 -0.45
C ASN A 11 6.13 -6.45 -1.02
N ILE A 12 5.62 -5.22 -0.84
CA ILE A 12 6.43 -4.00 -1.02
C ILE A 12 7.38 -3.87 0.18
N ASP A 13 8.70 -3.89 -0.06
CA ASP A 13 9.67 -3.51 0.95
C ASP A 13 9.83 -1.98 0.97
N GLY A 14 9.25 -1.34 2.00
CA GLY A 14 9.38 0.10 2.20
C GLY A 14 10.82 0.56 2.44
N CYS A 15 11.70 -0.30 2.96
CA CYS A 15 13.12 0.01 3.14
C CYS A 15 13.86 0.09 1.80
N ASP A 16 13.55 -0.81 0.87
CA ASP A 16 14.13 -0.78 -0.48
C ASP A 16 13.68 0.45 -1.25
N TYR A 17 12.43 0.87 -1.05
CA TYR A 17 11.89 2.05 -1.72
C TYR A 17 12.41 3.36 -1.11
N ALA A 18 12.45 3.46 0.22
CA ALA A 18 12.76 4.70 0.93
C ALA A 18 14.26 4.89 1.23
N HIS A 19 15.06 3.84 1.09
CA HIS A 19 16.50 3.82 1.38
C HIS A 19 16.88 4.39 2.75
N ASN A 20 16.01 4.22 3.75
CA ASN A 20 16.10 4.91 5.05
C ASN A 20 16.18 3.95 6.24
N CYS A 21 16.42 2.67 5.99
CA CYS A 21 16.54 1.66 7.02
C CYS A 21 17.99 1.50 7.51
N PRO A 22 18.22 1.22 8.81
CA PRO A 22 17.22 1.04 9.86
C PRO A 22 16.53 2.37 10.24
N LEU A 23 15.21 2.32 10.42
CA LEU A 23 14.43 3.49 10.80
C LEU A 23 14.87 3.99 12.19
N THR A 24 15.08 5.29 12.30
CA THR A 24 15.32 5.97 13.59
C THR A 24 14.05 6.69 14.04
N GLN A 25 13.90 6.86 15.36
CA GLN A 25 12.77 7.64 15.90
C GLN A 25 12.81 9.09 15.40
N GLY A 26 11.68 9.58 14.90
CA GLY A 26 11.53 10.94 14.39
C GLY A 26 10.47 11.01 13.29
N PRO A 27 10.24 12.21 12.72
CA PRO A 27 9.38 12.38 11.58
C PRO A 27 9.93 11.60 10.37
N LEU A 28 9.05 10.86 9.71
CA LEU A 28 9.35 10.14 8.48
C LEU A 28 8.40 10.62 7.38
N THR A 29 8.93 10.89 6.20
CA THR A 29 8.16 11.18 4.99
C THR A 29 8.52 10.14 3.93
N LEU A 30 7.51 9.56 3.30
CA LEU A 30 7.63 8.54 2.28
C LEU A 30 6.71 8.90 1.10
N ASP A 31 7.29 9.03 -0.09
CA ASP A 31 6.55 9.27 -1.32
C ASP A 31 6.43 7.97 -2.11
N LEU A 32 5.29 7.25 -1.97
CA LEU A 32 5.06 5.97 -2.62
C LEU A 32 4.27 6.15 -3.95
N PRO A 33 4.88 5.95 -5.13
CA PRO A 33 4.20 5.97 -6.40
C PRO A 33 3.43 4.66 -6.55
N LEU A 34 2.11 4.79 -6.69
CA LEU A 34 1.23 3.66 -6.96
C LEU A 34 1.01 3.59 -8.47
N ASP A 35 1.61 2.59 -9.11
CA ASP A 35 1.31 2.27 -10.51
C ASP A 35 0.15 1.28 -10.58
N LEU A 36 -1.02 1.79 -10.94
CA LEU A 36 -2.25 1.00 -11.06
C LEU A 36 -2.54 0.62 -12.52
N THR A 37 -1.60 0.85 -13.45
CA THR A 37 -1.82 0.67 -14.90
C THR A 37 -2.29 -0.74 -15.23
N GLN A 38 -1.70 -1.76 -14.59
CA GLN A 38 -2.08 -3.17 -14.81
C GLN A 38 -3.50 -3.51 -14.33
N PHE A 39 -4.03 -2.73 -13.39
CA PHE A 39 -5.37 -2.90 -12.84
C PHE A 39 -6.41 -2.02 -13.52
N SER A 40 -5.99 -1.07 -14.39
CA SER A 40 -6.88 -0.11 -15.05
C SER A 40 -8.09 -0.75 -15.74
N ALA A 41 -7.91 -1.92 -16.37
CA ALA A 41 -9.00 -2.65 -17.00
C ALA A 41 -10.05 -3.16 -15.99
N ILE A 42 -9.61 -3.72 -14.87
CA ILE A 42 -10.48 -4.24 -13.80
C ILE A 42 -11.13 -3.08 -13.05
N ILE A 43 -10.34 -2.06 -12.72
CA ILE A 43 -10.77 -0.81 -12.09
C ILE A 43 -11.91 -0.19 -12.91
N ASN A 44 -11.70 0.03 -14.21
CA ASN A 44 -12.71 0.63 -15.09
C ASN A 44 -14.00 -0.20 -15.17
N ILE A 45 -13.90 -1.52 -15.13
CA ILE A 45 -15.07 -2.42 -15.17
C ILE A 45 -15.80 -2.43 -13.82
N LEU A 46 -15.07 -2.55 -12.71
CA LEU A 46 -15.67 -2.75 -11.38
C LEU A 46 -16.24 -1.48 -10.78
N ALA A 47 -15.62 -0.31 -10.96
CA ALA A 47 -16.17 0.87 -10.29
C ALA A 47 -17.23 1.58 -11.06
N SER A 48 -17.31 1.46 -12.39
CA SER A 48 -18.31 2.24 -13.14
C SER A 48 -18.37 3.71 -12.70
N TYR A 49 -17.20 4.35 -12.54
CA TYR A 49 -17.05 5.74 -12.05
C TYR A 49 -17.43 5.97 -10.56
N ARG A 50 -17.25 4.97 -9.69
CA ARG A 50 -17.41 5.14 -8.23
C ARG A 50 -16.07 5.42 -7.55
N PRO A 51 -16.07 6.19 -6.43
CA PRO A 51 -14.88 6.37 -5.61
C PRO A 51 -14.36 5.05 -5.07
N TYR A 52 -13.04 4.90 -5.03
CA TYR A 52 -12.32 3.78 -4.41
C TYR A 52 -11.72 4.21 -3.08
N GLU A 53 -11.65 3.28 -2.14
CA GLU A 53 -10.88 3.47 -0.91
C GLU A 53 -9.59 2.67 -1.00
N PHE A 54 -8.46 3.33 -0.79
CA PHE A 54 -7.16 2.71 -0.59
C PHE A 54 -6.84 2.69 0.90
N GLU A 55 -6.58 1.51 1.44
CA GLU A 55 -5.98 1.32 2.76
C GLU A 55 -4.50 0.96 2.57
N ILE A 56 -3.60 1.87 2.92
CA ILE A 56 -2.15 1.65 2.87
C ILE A 56 -1.66 1.47 4.29
N ARG A 57 -1.14 0.27 4.58
CA ARG A 57 -0.59 -0.08 5.91
C ARG A 57 0.89 -0.36 5.79
N MET A 58 1.66 0.23 6.69
CA MET A 58 3.09 -0.04 6.82
C MET A 58 3.37 -0.75 8.13
N PHE A 59 4.17 -1.80 8.05
CA PHE A 59 4.56 -2.60 9.21
C PHE A 59 6.08 -2.55 9.40
N ASN A 60 6.52 -2.43 10.64
CA ASN A 60 7.92 -2.49 10.99
C ASN A 60 8.43 -3.93 10.89
N TRP A 61 9.41 -4.13 10.02
CA TRP A 61 10.16 -5.38 9.91
C TRP A 61 11.18 -5.51 11.06
N ASN A 62 10.69 -5.86 12.25
CA ASN A 62 11.51 -6.20 13.40
C ASN A 62 12.19 -7.57 13.18
N LYS A 63 13.47 -7.58 12.77
CA LYS A 63 14.22 -8.83 12.52
C LYS A 63 14.14 -9.79 13.70
N GLY A 64 13.63 -11.00 13.46
CA GLY A 64 13.48 -12.07 14.48
C GLY A 64 12.16 -12.02 15.26
N ASN A 65 11.29 -11.05 15.00
CA ASN A 65 9.94 -10.97 15.51
C ASN A 65 8.94 -11.30 14.39
N THR A 66 8.08 -12.29 14.61
CA THR A 66 7.05 -12.72 13.64
C THR A 66 5.79 -11.86 13.69
N LYS A 67 5.70 -10.96 14.68
CA LYS A 67 4.62 -9.98 14.81
C LYS A 67 5.17 -8.61 14.41
N HIS A 68 5.03 -8.28 13.14
CA HIS A 68 5.36 -6.96 12.61
C HIS A 68 4.34 -5.94 13.13
N GLU A 69 4.83 -4.87 13.75
CA GLU A 69 3.98 -3.83 14.34
C GLU A 69 3.59 -2.80 13.27
N GLU A 70 2.34 -2.39 13.23
CA GLU A 70 1.90 -1.31 12.33
C GLU A 70 2.52 0.02 12.76
N ILE A 71 3.19 0.70 11.83
CA ILE A 71 3.84 2.01 12.06
C ILE A 71 3.13 3.16 11.34
N ALA A 72 2.30 2.85 10.35
CA ALA A 72 1.42 3.81 9.71
C ALA A 72 0.22 3.10 9.08
N CYS A 73 -0.92 3.77 9.12
CA CYS A 73 -2.11 3.41 8.35
C CYS A 73 -2.66 4.71 7.74
N VAL A 74 -2.83 4.70 6.42
CA VAL A 74 -3.38 5.82 5.66
C VAL A 74 -4.55 5.30 4.85
N MET A 75 -5.69 5.94 4.99
CA MET A 75 -6.87 5.68 4.18
C MET A 75 -7.11 6.88 3.26
N ALA A 76 -7.27 6.62 1.98
CA ALA A 76 -7.55 7.65 0.98
C ALA A 76 -8.68 7.22 0.07
N GLN A 77 -9.64 8.11 -0.16
CA GLN A 77 -10.65 7.92 -1.18
C GLN A 77 -10.26 8.65 -2.45
N VAL A 78 -10.25 7.95 -3.57
CA VAL A 78 -9.94 8.54 -4.87
C VAL A 78 -11.03 8.25 -5.89
N GLU A 79 -11.19 9.18 -6.82
CA GLU A 79 -11.92 8.97 -8.05
C GLU A 79 -10.89 8.96 -9.19
N LEU A 80 -10.86 7.86 -9.94
CA LEU A 80 -9.98 7.74 -11.10
C LEU A 80 -10.74 8.34 -12.30
N ILE A 81 -10.23 9.46 -12.82
CA ILE A 81 -10.80 10.23 -13.92
C ILE A 81 -10.19 9.77 -15.25
#